data_AF-A0A0H5D2F6-F1
#
_entry.id   AF-A0A0H5D2F6-F1
#
_cell.length_a   1.000
_cell.length_b   1.000
_cell.length_c   1.000
_cell.angle_alpha   90.00
_cell.angle_beta   90.00
_cell.angle_gamma   90.00
#
_symmetry.space_group_name_H-M   'P 1'
#
loop_
_entity.id
_entity.type
_entity.pdbx_description
1 polymer ?
#
loop_
_entity_poly.entity_id
_entity_poly.type
_entity_poly.pdbx_seq_one_letter_code
_entity_poly.pdbx_strand_id
1 'polypeptide(L)'
;MLGQAGRTLLVGSRPGAYPTIGEALRDAPDGAVIRIAEGTYPETIELAGRRLTLATADGARVVVDAAGADRPAVRVVGGSLTLQGIEVHGGGAGGVSADGAELVMYRCTLTTERGSAISVRGAGPFDVSKCAITSAEQGVVIEGSSGRLEDTTIDDVTGDGIIVGMGADPVIRDCVVTGCGLRGLYVYQYGRPVVEGCEFAHTGAEGIAVAHHSAPEIRRCTIHDARGVGIAFAPGCQGTVEACKLDNTAQPAIALADGATPTVISAADASGAGDHELDGLLAELDGMIGLPGVKAEVRALVDELQVNDWRRKAGLPVGAASHHLIFAGAPGTGKTTVARTYGKLLKALGVLPRGQFHEVSRRDLVGQYIGHTAEKTALVFEQAKGGVLFIDEAYTLSRSAGSGGDFGQEAIDTLVKLMEDHRDEVAVIVAGYTGEMVDFLAANPGLASRFAKTVEFENYSPTELLGIIGRMVAGGDYRLDPAADPVLVAYFERIADDPNFGNARDARRLFEGMRKAQSQRLRGLGRMPSTDELRGLLVPDVQAAAAR
;
A
#
# COMPACT_ATOMS: atom_id res chain seq x y z
N MET A 1 -1.92 -32.60 37.88
CA MET A 1 -1.28 -31.66 38.82
C MET A 1 -1.65 -30.25 38.39
N LEU A 2 -2.48 -29.56 39.18
CA LEU A 2 -3.01 -28.23 38.88
C LEU A 2 -1.86 -27.21 38.88
N GLY A 3 -1.59 -26.59 37.72
CA GLY A 3 -0.56 -25.57 37.57
C GLY A 3 -0.88 -24.34 38.41
N GLN A 4 0.03 -24.00 39.33
CA GLN A 4 -0.07 -22.81 40.17
C GLN A 4 -0.16 -21.55 39.29
N ALA A 5 -1.16 -20.70 39.55
CA ALA A 5 -1.24 -19.37 38.98
C ALA A 5 0.03 -18.59 39.36
N GLY A 6 0.79 -18.14 38.36
CA GLY A 6 2.04 -17.41 38.54
C GLY A 6 1.86 -16.19 39.45
N ARG A 7 2.74 -16.04 40.44
CA ARG A 7 2.73 -14.88 41.34
C ARG A 7 3.02 -13.62 40.54
N THR A 8 2.21 -12.58 40.72
CA THR A 8 2.48 -11.27 40.11
C THR A 8 3.33 -10.41 41.03
N LEU A 9 4.48 -9.95 40.55
CA LEU A 9 5.34 -8.99 41.23
C LEU A 9 5.19 -7.62 40.54
N LEU A 10 5.36 -6.54 41.31
CA LEU A 10 5.17 -5.18 40.84
C LEU A 10 6.50 -4.44 40.94
N VAL A 11 6.92 -3.79 39.86
CA VAL A 11 8.12 -2.94 39.83
C VAL A 11 7.69 -1.48 39.66
N GLY A 12 8.28 -0.57 40.44
CA GLY A 12 8.01 0.87 40.37
C GLY A 12 8.22 1.59 41.71
N SER A 13 7.94 2.89 41.74
CA SER A 13 8.21 3.78 42.90
C SER A 13 7.17 3.72 44.04
N ARG A 14 6.13 2.88 43.92
CA ARG A 14 5.04 2.82 44.90
C ARG A 14 5.35 1.92 46.10
N PRO A 15 4.79 2.19 47.29
CA PRO A 15 4.96 1.31 48.45
C PRO A 15 4.53 -0.13 48.15
N GLY A 16 5.39 -1.09 48.47
CA GLY A 16 5.17 -2.52 48.24
C GLY A 16 5.53 -3.03 46.83
N ALA A 17 6.00 -2.17 45.93
CA ALA A 17 6.65 -2.57 44.69
C ALA A 17 8.17 -2.68 44.87
N TYR A 18 8.80 -3.49 44.02
CA TYR A 18 10.25 -3.56 43.90
C TYR A 18 10.76 -2.30 43.18
N PRO A 19 11.85 -1.68 43.64
CA PRO A 19 12.40 -0.47 43.02
C PRO A 19 13.06 -0.73 41.67
N THR A 20 13.56 -1.95 41.42
CA THR A 20 14.20 -2.34 40.15
C THR A 20 13.66 -3.68 39.65
N ILE A 21 13.82 -3.92 38.34
CA ILE A 21 13.44 -5.18 37.70
C ILE A 21 14.34 -6.32 38.23
N GLY A 22 15.63 -6.06 38.38
CA GLY A 22 16.61 -7.01 38.93
C GLY A 22 16.31 -7.46 40.36
N GLU A 23 15.76 -6.59 41.20
CA GLU A 23 15.27 -6.97 42.53
C GLU A 23 14.04 -7.88 42.46
N ALA A 24 13.05 -7.52 41.65
CA ALA A 24 11.88 -8.38 41.44
C ALA A 24 12.27 -9.75 40.87
N LEU A 25 13.23 -9.80 39.94
CA LEU A 25 13.73 -11.03 39.35
C LEU A 25 14.41 -11.98 40.35
N ARG A 26 15.06 -11.46 41.39
CA ARG A 26 15.68 -12.29 42.44
C ARG A 26 14.64 -13.00 43.30
N ASP A 27 13.52 -12.32 43.57
CA ASP A 27 12.44 -12.84 44.42
C ASP A 27 11.34 -13.58 43.64
N ALA A 28 11.29 -13.40 42.32
CA ALA A 28 10.30 -14.02 41.45
C ALA A 28 10.44 -15.56 41.42
N PRO A 29 9.37 -16.32 41.75
CA PRO A 29 9.36 -17.76 41.54
C PRO A 29 9.30 -18.09 40.05
N ASP A 30 9.65 -19.34 39.69
CA ASP A 30 9.49 -19.83 38.33
C ASP A 30 8.03 -19.72 37.86
N GLY A 31 7.82 -19.22 36.64
CA GLY A 31 6.51 -18.93 36.05
C GLY A 31 5.85 -17.63 36.52
N ALA A 32 6.56 -16.77 37.26
CA ALA A 32 6.03 -15.48 37.71
C ALA A 32 5.88 -14.45 36.59
N VAL A 33 4.94 -13.53 36.80
CA VAL A 33 4.72 -12.36 35.94
C VAL A 33 5.15 -11.11 36.70
N ILE A 34 6.10 -10.36 36.15
CA ILE A 34 6.56 -9.09 36.70
C ILE A 34 5.91 -7.97 35.89
N ARG A 35 5.02 -7.20 36.54
CA ARG A 35 4.40 -6.01 35.95
C ARG A 35 5.19 -4.77 36.30
N ILE A 36 5.65 -4.07 35.27
CA ILE A 36 6.56 -2.95 35.41
C ILE A 36 5.80 -1.65 35.19
N ALA A 37 5.83 -0.75 36.19
CA ALA A 37 5.24 0.58 36.09
C ALA A 37 6.07 1.48 35.16
N GLU A 38 5.43 2.57 34.71
CA GLU A 38 6.07 3.57 33.85
C GLU A 38 7.39 4.08 34.45
N GLY A 39 8.42 4.17 33.60
CA GLY A 39 9.72 4.68 34.00
C GLY A 39 10.87 4.17 33.13
N THR A 40 12.04 4.75 33.38
CA THR A 40 13.32 4.31 32.83
C THR A 40 14.10 3.59 33.92
N TYR A 41 14.54 2.37 33.62
CA TYR A 41 15.21 1.46 34.54
C TYR A 41 16.65 1.28 34.05
N PRO A 42 17.63 2.01 34.63
CA PRO A 42 19.03 1.96 34.22
C PRO A 42 19.71 0.70 34.77
N GLU A 43 19.42 -0.44 34.16
CA GLU A 43 19.89 -1.75 34.61
C GLU A 43 20.02 -2.75 33.44
N THR A 44 20.74 -3.84 33.70
CA THR A 44 20.78 -5.00 32.81
C THR A 44 20.02 -6.16 33.46
N ILE A 45 19.33 -6.94 32.63
CA ILE A 45 18.51 -8.06 33.07
C ILE A 45 19.21 -9.35 32.68
N GLU A 46 19.42 -10.24 33.66
CA GLU A 46 20.00 -11.56 33.43
C GLU A 46 19.12 -12.66 34.03
N LEU A 47 18.78 -13.66 33.22
CA LEU A 47 17.95 -14.80 33.62
C LEU A 47 18.61 -16.10 33.16
N ALA A 48 18.79 -17.04 34.09
CA ALA A 48 19.37 -18.34 33.79
C ALA A 48 18.44 -19.48 34.25
N GLY A 49 18.04 -20.35 33.32
CA GLY A 49 17.32 -21.59 33.59
C GLY A 49 15.93 -21.46 34.22
N ARG A 50 15.33 -20.27 34.18
CA ARG A 50 14.02 -19.96 34.78
C ARG A 50 13.04 -19.47 33.71
N ARG A 51 11.75 -19.55 34.01
CA ARG A 51 10.65 -19.13 33.15
C ARG A 51 9.97 -17.90 33.74
N LEU A 52 10.01 -16.76 33.06
CA LEU A 52 9.42 -15.52 33.58
C LEU A 52 8.77 -14.70 32.48
N THR A 53 7.78 -13.89 32.86
CA THR A 53 7.16 -12.88 31.99
C THR A 53 7.43 -11.49 32.55
N LEU A 54 7.99 -10.61 31.72
CA LEU A 54 8.10 -9.17 31.98
C LEU A 54 7.10 -8.44 31.09
N ALA A 55 6.17 -7.73 31.70
CA ALA A 55 5.13 -7.02 30.97
C ALA A 55 4.95 -5.62 31.55
N THR A 56 4.62 -4.66 30.69
CA THR A 56 4.27 -3.33 31.15
C THR A 56 2.94 -3.33 31.92
N ALA A 57 2.81 -2.38 32.85
CA ALA A 57 1.50 -1.99 33.36
C ALA A 57 0.66 -1.38 32.22
N ASP A 58 -0.67 -1.45 32.32
CA ASP A 58 -1.54 -1.05 31.23
C ASP A 58 -1.31 0.43 30.85
N GLY A 59 -0.92 0.67 29.59
CA GLY A 59 -0.61 2.00 29.06
C GLY A 59 0.73 2.61 29.50
N ALA A 60 1.54 1.88 30.27
CA ALA A 60 2.83 2.36 30.75
C ALA A 60 3.91 2.26 29.68
N ARG A 61 4.73 3.31 29.56
CA ARG A 61 5.99 3.30 28.81
C ARG A 61 7.12 2.87 29.74
N VAL A 62 7.73 1.73 29.43
CA VAL A 62 8.82 1.15 30.24
C VAL A 62 10.06 1.05 29.38
N VAL A 63 11.14 1.68 29.85
CA VAL A 63 12.44 1.65 29.18
C VAL A 63 13.43 0.90 30.06
N VAL A 64 14.00 -0.20 29.55
CA VAL A 64 15.18 -0.85 30.13
C VAL A 64 16.39 -0.24 29.46
N ASP A 65 17.16 0.54 30.23
CA ASP A 65 18.29 1.30 29.71
C ASP A 65 19.62 0.70 30.17
N ALA A 66 20.32 0.10 29.22
CA ALA A 66 21.64 -0.49 29.41
C ALA A 66 22.73 0.30 28.65
N ALA A 67 22.54 1.61 28.44
CA ALA A 67 23.54 2.46 27.81
C ALA A 67 24.91 2.31 28.50
N GLY A 68 25.98 2.18 27.69
CA GLY A 68 27.34 1.96 28.18
C GLY A 68 27.62 0.59 28.85
N ALA A 69 26.65 -0.34 28.91
CA ALA A 69 26.88 -1.66 29.48
C ALA A 69 27.81 -2.53 28.61
N ASP A 70 28.56 -3.43 29.27
CA ASP A 70 29.48 -4.40 28.66
C ASP A 70 28.81 -5.74 28.29
N ARG A 71 27.50 -5.83 28.50
CA ARG A 71 26.66 -7.01 28.31
C ARG A 71 25.33 -6.59 27.70
N PRO A 72 24.59 -7.53 27.06
CA PRO A 72 23.27 -7.22 26.52
C PRO A 72 22.34 -6.65 27.58
N ALA A 73 21.44 -5.74 27.19
CA ALA A 73 20.43 -5.17 28.08
C ALA A 73 19.56 -6.25 28.75
N VAL A 74 19.21 -7.28 27.98
CA VAL A 74 18.49 -8.45 28.46
C VAL A 74 19.22 -9.70 27.99
N ARG A 75 19.66 -10.53 28.92
CA ARG A 75 20.33 -11.80 28.66
C ARG A 75 19.59 -12.95 29.30
N VAL A 76 19.32 -13.98 28.52
CA VAL A 76 18.63 -15.20 28.92
C VAL A 76 19.47 -16.42 28.52
N VAL A 77 19.71 -17.32 29.46
CA VAL A 77 20.48 -18.56 29.24
C VAL A 77 19.69 -19.75 29.76
N GLY A 78 19.14 -20.56 28.85
CA GLY A 78 18.16 -21.58 29.19
C GLY A 78 16.87 -21.03 29.82
N GLY A 79 15.86 -21.90 29.97
CA GLY A 79 14.54 -21.50 30.49
C GLY A 79 13.70 -20.77 29.45
N SER A 80 12.84 -19.85 29.89
CA SER A 80 12.02 -19.03 28.98
C SER A 80 11.81 -17.60 29.48
N LEU A 81 11.73 -16.67 28.54
CA LEU A 81 11.43 -15.28 28.84
C LEU A 81 10.39 -14.73 27.86
N THR A 82 9.37 -14.11 28.43
CA THR A 82 8.40 -13.33 27.66
C THR A 82 8.58 -11.85 27.97
N LEU A 83 8.77 -11.02 26.94
CA LEU A 83 8.82 -9.55 27.01
C LEU A 83 7.59 -8.98 26.29
N GLN A 84 6.84 -8.10 26.96
CA GLN A 84 5.64 -7.48 26.39
C GLN A 84 5.62 -5.97 26.61
N GLY A 85 5.64 -5.21 25.51
CA GLY A 85 5.46 -3.76 25.54
C GLY A 85 6.67 -2.96 26.06
N ILE A 86 7.85 -3.58 26.15
CA ILE A 86 9.04 -2.97 26.77
C ILE A 86 9.92 -2.35 25.69
N GLU A 87 10.41 -1.13 25.95
CA GLU A 87 11.46 -0.50 25.16
C GLU A 87 12.82 -0.90 25.75
N VAL A 88 13.73 -1.40 24.91
CA VAL A 88 15.05 -1.87 25.32
C VAL A 88 16.11 -1.02 24.64
N HIS A 89 16.91 -0.30 25.43
CA HIS A 89 18.07 0.44 24.94
C HIS A 89 19.34 -0.34 25.30
N GLY A 90 19.93 -0.99 24.31
CA GLY A 90 21.17 -1.75 24.46
C GLY A 90 22.42 -0.87 24.36
N GLY A 91 23.40 -1.14 25.22
CA GLY A 91 24.74 -0.54 25.14
C GLY A 91 25.62 -1.22 24.09
N GLY A 92 26.92 -1.27 24.36
CA GLY A 92 27.92 -1.77 23.40
C GLY A 92 27.89 -3.28 23.11
N ALA A 93 27.08 -4.04 23.84
CA ALA A 93 26.99 -5.50 23.76
C ALA A 93 25.62 -6.01 23.28
N GLY A 94 24.77 -5.13 22.75
CA GLY A 94 23.49 -5.48 22.14
C GLY A 94 22.26 -5.30 23.05
N GLY A 95 21.09 -5.64 22.51
CA GLY A 95 19.79 -5.47 23.16
C GLY A 95 19.37 -6.71 23.92
N VAL A 96 18.72 -7.65 23.25
CA VAL A 96 18.20 -8.90 23.82
C VAL A 96 18.98 -10.09 23.29
N SER A 97 19.49 -10.93 24.18
CA SER A 97 20.20 -12.17 23.86
C SER A 97 19.56 -13.36 24.56
N ALA A 98 19.15 -14.38 23.78
CA ALA A 98 18.65 -15.66 24.27
C ALA A 98 19.59 -16.78 23.80
N ASP A 99 20.16 -17.51 24.75
CA ASP A 99 21.09 -18.62 24.53
C ASP A 99 20.50 -19.93 25.08
N GLY A 100 20.10 -20.83 24.19
CA GLY A 100 19.49 -22.11 24.52
C GLY A 100 18.16 -21.99 25.28
N ALA A 101 17.44 -20.88 25.09
CA ALA A 101 16.23 -20.54 25.83
C ALA A 101 15.06 -20.20 24.90
N GLU A 102 13.84 -20.37 25.40
CA GLU A 102 12.65 -19.91 24.71
C GLU A 102 12.46 -18.39 24.89
N LEU A 103 12.29 -17.66 23.79
CA LEU A 103 12.12 -16.20 23.80
C LEU A 103 10.81 -15.81 23.14
N VAL A 104 9.94 -15.12 23.87
CA VAL A 104 8.72 -14.53 23.32
C VAL A 104 8.79 -13.02 23.46
N MET A 105 8.65 -12.27 22.37
CA MET A 105 8.62 -10.81 22.37
C MET A 105 7.40 -10.30 21.62
N TYR A 106 6.66 -9.39 22.24
CA TYR A 106 5.47 -8.80 21.63
C TYR A 106 5.39 -7.30 21.89
N ARG A 107 5.26 -6.51 20.81
CA ARG A 107 5.16 -5.04 20.90
C ARG A 107 6.33 -4.38 21.62
N CYS A 108 7.53 -4.90 21.44
CA CYS A 108 8.74 -4.30 22.02
C CYS A 108 9.42 -3.38 21.00
N THR A 109 10.09 -2.34 21.48
CA THR A 109 10.99 -1.52 20.67
C THR A 109 12.42 -1.69 21.13
N LEU A 110 13.36 -1.71 20.20
CA LEU A 110 14.77 -1.92 20.50
C LEU A 110 15.65 -0.92 19.77
N THR A 111 16.58 -0.35 20.52
CA THR A 111 17.69 0.46 20.00
C THR A 111 18.99 -0.06 20.61
N THR A 112 20.10 -0.02 19.88
CA THR A 112 21.38 -0.47 20.42
C THR A 112 22.53 0.39 19.94
N GLU A 113 23.44 0.79 20.83
CA GLU A 113 24.65 1.52 20.41
C GLU A 113 25.53 0.69 19.47
N ARG A 114 25.73 -0.60 19.79
CA ARG A 114 26.47 -1.60 18.99
C ARG A 114 25.91 -3.00 19.22
N GLY A 115 26.34 -3.96 18.40
CA GLY A 115 25.89 -5.34 18.48
C GLY A 115 24.47 -5.56 17.95
N SER A 116 23.95 -6.76 18.19
CA SER A 116 22.63 -7.16 17.70
C SER A 116 21.51 -6.63 18.60
N ALA A 117 20.43 -6.13 18.00
CA ALA A 117 19.23 -5.77 18.75
C ALA A 117 18.55 -7.01 19.34
N ILE A 118 18.40 -8.08 18.54
CA ILE A 118 17.96 -9.39 19.02
C ILE A 118 18.95 -10.46 18.55
N SER A 119 19.40 -11.31 19.47
CA SER A 119 20.20 -12.50 19.16
C SER A 119 19.61 -13.74 19.82
N VAL A 120 19.22 -14.72 19.01
CA VAL A 120 18.75 -16.03 19.45
C VAL A 120 19.75 -17.08 19.01
N ARG A 121 20.31 -17.82 19.98
CA ARG A 121 21.33 -18.84 19.76
C ARG A 121 20.90 -20.15 20.41
N GLY A 122 21.22 -21.26 19.74
CA GLY A 122 20.93 -22.60 20.26
C GLY A 122 19.46 -23.02 20.08
N ALA A 123 19.13 -24.24 20.51
CA ALA A 123 17.90 -24.93 20.11
C ALA A 123 16.60 -24.47 20.80
N GLY A 124 16.57 -23.28 21.42
CA GLY A 124 15.39 -22.76 22.10
C GLY A 124 14.47 -22.01 21.13
N PRO A 125 13.17 -22.33 21.02
CA PRO A 125 12.30 -21.68 20.04
C PRO A 125 12.07 -20.21 20.39
N PHE A 126 11.82 -19.38 19.38
CA PHE A 126 11.45 -17.98 19.60
C PHE A 126 10.17 -17.58 18.86
N ASP A 127 9.46 -16.59 19.40
CA ASP A 127 8.33 -15.90 18.76
C ASP A 127 8.51 -14.39 18.99
N VAL A 128 8.86 -13.67 17.94
CA VAL A 128 9.03 -12.22 17.96
C VAL A 128 7.99 -11.62 17.02
N SER A 129 7.05 -10.86 17.56
CA SER A 129 5.96 -10.27 16.77
C SER A 129 5.63 -8.82 17.13
N LYS A 130 5.30 -8.02 16.10
CA LYS A 130 4.91 -6.61 16.24
C LYS A 130 5.96 -5.75 16.92
N CYS A 131 7.24 -6.06 16.70
CA CYS A 131 8.35 -5.32 17.29
C CYS A 131 8.90 -4.27 16.30
N ALA A 132 9.62 -3.29 16.82
CA ALA A 132 10.36 -2.32 16.00
C ALA A 132 11.81 -2.23 16.47
N ILE A 133 12.75 -2.32 15.53
CA ILE A 133 14.18 -2.23 15.76
C ILE A 133 14.69 -1.04 14.97
N THR A 134 15.35 -0.10 15.62
CA THR A 134 15.90 1.11 15.01
C THR A 134 17.29 1.41 15.55
N SER A 135 18.22 1.85 14.70
CA SER A 135 19.58 2.23 15.11
C SER A 135 20.31 1.09 15.84
N ALA A 136 20.73 0.07 15.08
CA ALA A 136 21.49 -1.07 15.59
C ALA A 136 22.69 -1.43 14.71
N GLU A 137 23.62 -2.25 15.22
CA GLU A 137 24.66 -2.81 14.35
C GLU A 137 24.09 -3.94 13.49
N GLN A 138 23.41 -4.89 14.13
CA GLN A 138 22.68 -5.97 13.45
C GLN A 138 21.24 -5.93 13.95
N GLY A 139 20.25 -6.16 13.08
CA GLY A 139 18.85 -6.19 13.50
C GLY A 139 18.54 -7.44 14.33
N VAL A 140 18.35 -8.57 13.66
CA VAL A 140 18.01 -9.86 14.28
C VAL A 140 19.00 -10.92 13.84
N VAL A 141 19.59 -11.65 14.80
CA VAL A 141 20.53 -12.75 14.55
C VAL A 141 19.96 -14.06 15.10
N ILE A 142 19.80 -15.07 14.24
CA ILE A 142 19.23 -16.37 14.60
C ILE A 142 20.22 -17.47 14.21
N GLU A 143 20.79 -18.16 15.20
CA GLU A 143 21.81 -19.19 15.02
C GLU A 143 21.41 -20.52 15.69
N GLY A 144 21.19 -21.56 14.88
CA GLY A 144 20.85 -22.90 15.38
C GLY A 144 19.49 -23.02 16.09
N SER A 145 18.55 -22.13 15.77
CA SER A 145 17.21 -22.06 16.36
C SER A 145 16.12 -22.11 15.30
N SER A 146 14.99 -22.70 15.66
CA SER A 146 13.71 -22.56 14.95
C SER A 146 12.84 -21.53 15.65
N GLY A 147 11.84 -20.96 14.98
CA GLY A 147 10.97 -19.94 15.57
C GLY A 147 10.25 -19.10 14.55
N ARG A 148 9.59 -18.03 15.01
CA ARG A 148 8.84 -17.09 14.17
C ARG A 148 9.27 -15.65 14.41
N LEU A 149 9.49 -14.92 13.32
CA LEU A 149 9.63 -13.47 13.29
C LEU A 149 8.50 -12.91 12.41
N GLU A 150 7.60 -12.12 12.97
CA GLU A 150 6.41 -11.63 12.25
C GLU A 150 6.10 -10.15 12.52
N ASP A 151 5.50 -9.45 11.55
CA ASP A 151 4.99 -8.08 11.70
C ASP A 151 6.04 -7.13 12.31
N THR A 152 7.32 -7.35 12.01
CA THR A 152 8.43 -6.64 12.67
C THR A 152 9.13 -5.73 11.68
N THR A 153 9.39 -4.49 12.12
CA THR A 153 10.13 -3.49 11.34
C THR A 153 11.56 -3.41 11.83
N ILE A 154 12.52 -3.46 10.92
CA ILE A 154 13.95 -3.27 11.16
C ILE A 154 14.39 -2.12 10.25
N ASP A 155 14.86 -1.04 10.85
CA ASP A 155 15.27 0.18 10.15
C ASP A 155 16.58 0.72 10.72
N ASP A 156 17.33 1.46 9.89
CA ASP A 156 18.57 2.14 10.26
C ASP A 156 19.57 1.20 10.98
N VAL A 157 20.00 0.13 10.30
CA VAL A 157 21.03 -0.76 10.83
C VAL A 157 22.32 -0.59 10.05
N THR A 158 23.46 -0.55 10.75
CA THR A 158 24.76 -0.35 10.08
C THR A 158 25.31 -1.61 9.40
N GLY A 159 24.86 -2.78 9.83
CA GLY A 159 25.21 -4.10 9.30
C GLY A 159 24.07 -4.74 8.51
N ASP A 160 23.85 -6.03 8.73
CA ASP A 160 22.78 -6.80 8.11
C ASP A 160 21.47 -6.68 8.94
N GLY A 161 20.33 -6.62 8.24
CA GLY A 161 19.01 -6.53 8.88
C GLY A 161 18.64 -7.80 9.64
N ILE A 162 18.63 -8.93 8.94
CA ILE A 162 18.38 -10.25 9.52
C ILE A 162 19.52 -11.19 9.13
N ILE A 163 20.03 -11.93 10.10
CA ILE A 163 21.02 -12.98 9.91
C ILE A 163 20.41 -14.31 10.36
N VAL A 164 20.43 -15.31 9.49
CA VAL A 164 20.00 -16.68 9.79
C VAL A 164 21.14 -17.63 9.48
N GLY A 165 21.59 -18.39 10.46
CA GLY A 165 22.60 -19.41 10.19
C GLY A 165 22.75 -20.50 11.21
N MET A 166 23.88 -21.22 11.14
CA MET A 166 24.18 -22.36 12.00
C MET A 166 23.07 -23.43 11.99
N GLY A 167 22.48 -23.69 10.82
CA GLY A 167 21.37 -24.66 10.68
C GLY A 167 20.00 -24.18 11.14
N ALA A 168 19.83 -22.88 11.45
CA ALA A 168 18.53 -22.31 11.81
C ALA A 168 17.50 -22.38 10.67
N ASP A 169 16.24 -22.62 11.01
CA ASP A 169 15.09 -22.76 10.10
C ASP A 169 13.86 -21.95 10.54
N PRO A 170 14.00 -20.63 10.81
CA PRO A 170 12.88 -19.80 11.27
C PRO A 170 11.87 -19.49 10.15
N VAL A 171 10.64 -19.19 10.54
CA VAL A 171 9.62 -18.59 9.67
C VAL A 171 9.64 -17.08 9.87
N ILE A 172 9.94 -16.33 8.81
CA ILE A 172 9.99 -14.87 8.78
C ILE A 172 8.84 -14.39 7.89
N ARG A 173 7.88 -13.66 8.45
CA ARG A 173 6.65 -13.28 7.73
C ARG A 173 6.29 -11.81 7.92
N ASP A 174 5.82 -11.16 6.86
CA ASP A 174 5.23 -9.80 6.91
C ASP A 174 6.16 -8.79 7.64
N CYS A 175 7.47 -8.95 7.48
CA CYS A 175 8.48 -8.08 8.07
C CYS A 175 8.96 -7.04 7.05
N VAL A 176 9.30 -5.85 7.54
CA VAL A 176 9.86 -4.76 6.73
C VAL A 176 11.29 -4.50 7.21
N VAL A 177 12.26 -4.71 6.33
CA VAL A 177 13.69 -4.54 6.61
C VAL A 177 14.24 -3.48 5.67
N THR A 178 14.61 -2.32 6.21
CA THR A 178 15.05 -1.19 5.42
C THR A 178 16.23 -0.47 6.06
N GLY A 179 16.89 0.43 5.31
CA GLY A 179 17.99 1.24 5.82
C GLY A 179 19.20 0.42 6.31
N CYS A 180 19.51 -0.71 5.66
CA CYS A 180 20.61 -1.59 6.07
C CYS A 180 21.93 -1.17 5.43
N GLY A 181 23.01 -1.04 6.23
CA GLY A 181 24.35 -0.72 5.74
C GLY A 181 24.99 -1.85 4.93
N LEU A 182 24.59 -3.10 5.16
CA LEU A 182 24.94 -4.27 4.37
C LEU A 182 23.68 -4.88 3.72
N ARG A 183 23.28 -6.08 4.11
CA ARG A 183 22.20 -6.84 3.43
C ARG A 183 20.90 -6.77 4.22
N GLY A 184 19.78 -6.95 3.52
CA GLY A 184 18.48 -7.07 4.18
C GLY A 184 18.37 -8.40 4.93
N LEU A 185 18.68 -9.51 4.25
CA LEU A 185 18.74 -10.85 4.83
C LEU A 185 20.03 -11.57 4.43
N TYR A 186 20.74 -12.11 5.41
CA TYR A 186 21.89 -12.96 5.19
C TYR A 186 21.64 -14.38 5.74
N VAL A 187 21.55 -15.35 4.85
CA VAL A 187 21.39 -16.77 5.17
C VAL A 187 22.71 -17.48 4.97
N TYR A 188 23.27 -18.10 6.01
CA TYR A 188 24.59 -18.73 5.94
C TYR A 188 24.68 -20.00 6.79
N GLN A 189 25.73 -20.79 6.56
CA GLN A 189 26.06 -22.02 7.29
C GLN A 189 24.85 -22.95 7.50
N TYR A 190 24.35 -23.49 6.39
CA TYR A 190 23.23 -24.45 6.36
C TYR A 190 21.88 -23.90 6.85
N GLY A 191 21.68 -22.58 6.86
CA GLY A 191 20.39 -21.98 7.20
C GLY A 191 19.28 -22.35 6.22
N ARG A 192 18.06 -22.53 6.73
CA ARG A 192 16.87 -22.94 5.97
C ARG A 192 15.61 -22.15 6.36
N PRO A 193 15.66 -20.81 6.39
CA PRO A 193 14.48 -20.03 6.74
C PRO A 193 13.39 -20.15 5.68
N VAL A 194 12.14 -20.01 6.12
CA VAL A 194 10.99 -19.71 5.26
C VAL A 194 10.71 -18.22 5.37
N VAL A 195 10.78 -17.49 4.27
CA VAL A 195 10.62 -16.04 4.20
C VAL A 195 9.41 -15.73 3.33
N GLU A 196 8.40 -15.06 3.88
CA GLU A 196 7.11 -14.89 3.22
C GLU A 196 6.53 -13.49 3.40
N GLY A 197 6.15 -12.81 2.31
CA GLY A 197 5.46 -11.51 2.42
C GLY A 197 6.33 -10.37 2.96
N CYS A 198 7.65 -10.57 3.05
CA CYS A 198 8.57 -9.57 3.58
C CYS A 198 9.02 -8.55 2.53
N GLU A 199 9.37 -7.35 3.00
CA GLU A 199 9.97 -6.28 2.22
C GLU A 199 11.43 -6.07 2.64
N PHE A 200 12.34 -6.04 1.66
CA PHE A 200 13.76 -5.71 1.85
C PHE A 200 14.11 -4.51 0.98
N ALA A 201 14.37 -3.36 1.61
CA ALA A 201 14.53 -2.09 0.92
C ALA A 201 15.82 -1.35 1.31
N HIS A 202 16.32 -0.47 0.44
CA HIS A 202 17.42 0.46 0.75
C HIS A 202 18.65 -0.20 1.39
N THR A 203 19.12 -1.31 0.82
CA THR A 203 20.26 -2.08 1.36
C THR A 203 21.60 -1.63 0.75
N GLY A 204 22.65 -1.58 1.57
CA GLY A 204 24.01 -1.18 1.17
C GLY A 204 24.76 -2.24 0.34
N ALA A 205 24.31 -3.49 0.38
CA ALA A 205 24.81 -4.62 -0.41
C ALA A 205 23.62 -5.36 -1.07
N GLU A 206 23.63 -6.69 -1.11
CA GLU A 206 22.52 -7.49 -1.65
C GLU A 206 21.25 -7.36 -0.81
N GLY A 207 20.08 -7.44 -1.45
CA GLY A 207 18.81 -7.49 -0.71
C GLY A 207 18.73 -8.74 0.17
N ILE A 208 18.95 -9.90 -0.45
CA ILE A 208 19.08 -11.19 0.22
C ILE A 208 20.33 -11.90 -0.29
N ALA A 209 21.22 -12.34 0.61
CA ALA A 209 22.34 -13.20 0.24
C ALA A 209 22.25 -14.56 0.94
N VAL A 210 22.53 -15.61 0.16
CA VAL A 210 22.49 -17.01 0.57
C VAL A 210 23.87 -17.61 0.37
N ALA A 211 24.48 -18.09 1.45
CA ALA A 211 25.86 -18.56 1.47
C ALA A 211 26.03 -19.91 2.20
N HIS A 212 27.17 -20.56 1.98
CA HIS A 212 27.64 -21.73 2.75
C HIS A 212 26.59 -22.87 2.84
N HIS A 213 26.17 -23.40 1.70
CA HIS A 213 25.26 -24.55 1.61
C HIS A 213 23.89 -24.34 2.28
N SER A 214 23.44 -23.10 2.31
CA SER A 214 22.11 -22.75 2.80
C SER A 214 21.02 -23.03 1.77
N ALA A 215 19.80 -23.24 2.25
CA ALA A 215 18.65 -23.59 1.43
C ALA A 215 17.36 -22.90 1.91
N PRO A 216 17.20 -21.58 1.70
CA PRO A 216 16.01 -20.85 2.08
C PRO A 216 14.83 -21.10 1.13
N GLU A 217 13.62 -20.89 1.64
CA GLU A 217 12.39 -20.78 0.87
C GLU A 217 11.91 -19.33 0.92
N ILE A 218 11.92 -18.63 -0.21
CA ILE A 218 11.58 -17.20 -0.29
C ILE A 218 10.34 -17.07 -1.16
N ARG A 219 9.25 -16.54 -0.61
CA ARG A 219 7.94 -16.46 -1.29
C ARG A 219 7.31 -15.09 -1.13
N ARG A 220 6.74 -14.54 -2.21
CA ARG A 220 5.92 -13.32 -2.15
C ARG A 220 6.64 -12.13 -1.48
N CYS A 221 7.96 -12.06 -1.60
CA CYS A 221 8.78 -10.98 -1.04
C CYS A 221 8.99 -9.87 -2.06
N THR A 222 9.12 -8.64 -1.56
CA THR A 222 9.49 -7.48 -2.39
C THR A 222 10.90 -7.05 -1.99
N ILE A 223 11.82 -6.99 -2.95
CA ILE A 223 13.18 -6.53 -2.76
C ILE A 223 13.39 -5.32 -3.65
N HIS A 224 13.74 -4.17 -3.09
CA HIS A 224 14.00 -3.00 -3.93
C HIS A 224 15.02 -2.02 -3.37
N ASP A 225 15.52 -1.14 -4.25
CA ASP A 225 16.49 -0.09 -3.88
C ASP A 225 17.77 -0.66 -3.22
N ALA A 226 18.19 -1.86 -3.64
CA ALA A 226 19.42 -2.50 -3.17
C ALA A 226 20.61 -2.01 -3.99
N ARG A 227 21.72 -1.63 -3.33
CA ARG A 227 22.97 -1.27 -4.03
C ARG A 227 23.60 -2.45 -4.77
N GLY A 228 23.42 -3.67 -4.24
CA GLY A 228 23.84 -4.93 -4.85
C GLY A 228 22.72 -5.59 -5.65
N VAL A 229 22.93 -6.86 -5.98
CA VAL A 229 21.88 -7.68 -6.60
C VAL A 229 20.75 -7.93 -5.62
N GLY A 230 19.53 -8.16 -6.12
CA GLY A 230 18.39 -8.34 -5.23
C GLY A 230 18.46 -9.63 -4.43
N ILE A 231 18.72 -10.77 -5.09
CA ILE A 231 18.96 -12.07 -4.41
C ILE A 231 20.25 -12.71 -4.95
N ALA A 232 21.18 -13.08 -4.08
CA ALA A 232 22.42 -13.76 -4.44
C ALA A 232 22.51 -15.17 -3.82
N PHE A 233 22.81 -16.18 -4.63
CA PHE A 233 23.16 -17.52 -4.16
C PHE A 233 24.64 -17.81 -4.41
N ALA A 234 25.39 -18.06 -3.33
CA ALA A 234 26.79 -18.46 -3.39
C ALA A 234 26.95 -19.95 -3.78
N PRO A 235 28.17 -20.41 -4.13
CA PRO A 235 28.41 -21.78 -4.57
C PRO A 235 27.86 -22.84 -3.61
N GLY A 236 27.22 -23.87 -4.16
CA GLY A 236 26.68 -24.99 -3.41
C GLY A 236 25.42 -24.69 -2.58
N CYS A 237 24.84 -23.50 -2.71
CA CYS A 237 23.55 -23.16 -2.10
C CYS A 237 22.37 -23.66 -2.94
N GLN A 238 21.27 -23.93 -2.26
CA GLN A 238 20.01 -24.38 -2.84
C GLN A 238 18.88 -23.47 -2.36
N GLY A 239 17.63 -23.80 -2.68
CA GLY A 239 16.47 -23.08 -2.16
C GLY A 239 15.40 -22.87 -3.22
N THR A 240 14.34 -22.17 -2.85
CA THR A 240 13.26 -21.78 -3.77
C THR A 240 13.00 -20.29 -3.68
N VAL A 241 12.82 -19.65 -4.83
CA VAL A 241 12.38 -18.25 -4.93
C VAL A 241 11.08 -18.23 -5.71
N GLU A 242 9.98 -17.86 -5.07
CA GLU A 242 8.64 -17.94 -5.65
C GLU A 242 7.91 -16.60 -5.55
N ALA A 243 7.33 -16.14 -6.67
CA ALA A 243 6.49 -14.94 -6.71
C ALA A 243 7.10 -13.69 -6.02
N CYS A 244 8.42 -13.52 -6.10
CA CYS A 244 9.13 -12.37 -5.52
C CYS A 244 9.25 -11.24 -6.55
N LYS A 245 9.11 -10.01 -6.08
CA LYS A 245 9.28 -8.78 -6.88
C LYS A 245 10.65 -8.17 -6.58
N LEU A 246 11.43 -7.87 -7.61
CA LEU A 246 12.78 -7.31 -7.46
C LEU A 246 12.90 -6.06 -8.34
N ASP A 247 12.94 -4.88 -7.72
CA ASP A 247 12.94 -3.58 -8.42
C ASP A 247 14.14 -2.72 -8.03
N ASN A 248 14.71 -1.96 -8.95
CA ASN A 248 15.83 -1.04 -8.67
C ASN A 248 17.01 -1.70 -7.91
N THR A 249 17.43 -2.89 -8.35
CA THR A 249 18.62 -3.60 -7.85
C THR A 249 19.70 -3.68 -8.93
N ALA A 250 20.94 -3.97 -8.55
CA ALA A 250 21.99 -4.27 -9.53
C ALA A 250 21.63 -5.49 -10.39
N GLN A 251 22.15 -5.52 -11.62
CA GLN A 251 21.91 -6.61 -12.56
C GLN A 251 23.00 -7.69 -12.44
N PRO A 252 22.64 -8.98 -12.52
CA PRO A 252 21.29 -9.53 -12.63
C PRO A 252 20.50 -9.41 -11.31
N ALA A 253 19.16 -9.31 -11.39
CA ALA A 253 18.30 -9.21 -10.20
C ALA A 253 18.44 -10.41 -9.25
N ILE A 254 18.60 -11.61 -9.82
CA ILE A 254 18.97 -12.82 -9.09
C ILE A 254 20.32 -13.32 -9.63
N ALA A 255 21.35 -13.33 -8.78
CA ALA A 255 22.68 -13.81 -9.12
C ALA A 255 22.91 -15.21 -8.59
N LEU A 256 23.32 -16.12 -9.47
CA LEU A 256 23.64 -17.50 -9.15
C LEU A 256 25.12 -17.74 -9.39
N ALA A 257 25.87 -18.10 -8.35
CA ALA A 257 27.26 -18.52 -8.48
C ALA A 257 27.34 -19.97 -9.00
N ASP A 258 28.50 -20.34 -9.52
CA ASP A 258 28.74 -21.69 -10.05
C ASP A 258 28.44 -22.78 -8.99
N GLY A 259 27.61 -23.74 -9.37
CA GLY A 259 27.17 -24.83 -8.49
C GLY A 259 26.03 -24.48 -7.54
N ALA A 260 25.49 -23.26 -7.56
CA ALA A 260 24.21 -22.97 -6.92
C ALA A 260 23.06 -23.57 -7.74
N THR A 261 22.08 -24.18 -7.06
CA THR A 261 20.94 -24.86 -7.71
C THR A 261 19.57 -24.47 -7.13
N PRO A 262 19.27 -23.16 -6.94
CA PRO A 262 17.95 -22.77 -6.49
C PRO A 262 16.91 -22.96 -7.59
N THR A 263 15.67 -23.26 -7.19
CA THR A 263 14.52 -23.30 -8.10
C THR A 263 13.83 -21.95 -8.05
N VAL A 264 13.91 -21.18 -9.13
CA VAL A 264 13.19 -19.91 -9.26
C VAL A 264 11.85 -20.18 -9.95
N ILE A 265 10.79 -20.08 -9.17
CA ILE A 265 9.39 -20.21 -9.60
C ILE A 265 8.87 -18.79 -9.79
N SER A 266 9.22 -18.17 -10.92
CA SER A 266 8.58 -16.91 -11.27
C SER A 266 7.09 -17.16 -11.51
N ALA A 267 6.23 -16.39 -10.85
CA ALA A 267 4.97 -16.06 -11.48
C ALA A 267 5.37 -15.16 -12.67
N ALA A 268 5.45 -15.74 -13.86
CA ALA A 268 5.67 -15.10 -15.16
C ALA A 268 6.42 -13.73 -15.15
N ASP A 269 7.69 -13.77 -15.54
CA ASP A 269 8.46 -12.67 -16.17
C ASP A 269 8.43 -11.27 -15.50
N ALA A 270 9.37 -11.05 -14.57
CA ALA A 270 9.65 -9.75 -13.94
C ALA A 270 10.52 -8.78 -14.80
N SER A 271 10.48 -8.91 -16.13
CA SER A 271 10.69 -7.77 -17.05
C SER A 271 9.37 -7.22 -17.59
N GLY A 272 8.26 -7.88 -17.26
CA GLY A 272 6.91 -7.53 -17.68
C GLY A 272 5.96 -7.25 -16.51
N ALA A 273 6.40 -7.01 -15.27
CA ALA A 273 5.45 -6.66 -14.19
C ALA A 273 4.87 -5.24 -14.36
N GLY A 274 5.69 -4.29 -14.81
CA GLY A 274 5.22 -2.99 -15.28
C GLY A 274 4.32 -3.15 -16.50
N ASP A 275 4.71 -3.99 -17.46
CA ASP A 275 3.93 -4.22 -18.67
C ASP A 275 2.65 -5.03 -18.42
N HIS A 276 2.58 -5.94 -17.44
CA HIS A 276 1.38 -6.72 -17.11
C HIS A 276 0.41 -5.95 -16.23
N GLU A 277 0.89 -5.13 -15.29
CA GLU A 277 0.04 -4.16 -14.58
C GLU A 277 -0.48 -3.11 -15.56
N LEU A 278 0.38 -2.59 -16.44
CA LEU A 278 0.01 -1.65 -17.50
C LEU A 278 -0.96 -2.29 -18.50
N ASP A 279 -0.68 -3.49 -19.01
CA ASP A 279 -1.54 -4.26 -19.90
C ASP A 279 -2.86 -4.60 -19.23
N GLY A 280 -2.85 -4.91 -17.94
CA GLY A 280 -4.05 -5.12 -17.14
C GLY A 280 -4.90 -3.85 -17.00
N LEU A 281 -4.27 -2.69 -16.80
CA LEU A 281 -4.94 -1.39 -16.73
C LEU A 281 -5.41 -0.91 -18.11
N LEU A 282 -4.65 -1.19 -19.18
CA LEU A 282 -5.05 -0.96 -20.56
C LEU A 282 -6.20 -1.90 -20.96
N ALA A 283 -6.20 -3.14 -20.48
CA ALA A 283 -7.32 -4.07 -20.63
C ALA A 283 -8.54 -3.62 -19.80
N GLU A 284 -8.36 -3.05 -18.60
CA GLU A 284 -9.44 -2.42 -17.81
C GLU A 284 -10.05 -1.26 -18.60
N LEU A 285 -9.21 -0.40 -19.19
CA LEU A 285 -9.62 0.70 -20.05
C LEU A 285 -10.36 0.19 -21.29
N ASP A 286 -9.84 -0.83 -21.96
CA ASP A 286 -10.47 -1.46 -23.14
C ASP A 286 -11.78 -2.14 -22.83
N GLY A 287 -11.86 -2.72 -21.63
CA GLY A 287 -13.08 -3.23 -21.06
C GLY A 287 -14.12 -2.14 -20.84
N MET A 288 -13.79 -0.85 -20.72
CA MET A 288 -14.84 0.17 -20.60
C MET A 288 -15.72 0.19 -21.85
N ILE A 289 -17.04 0.33 -21.67
CA ILE A 289 -17.97 0.31 -22.80
C ILE A 289 -17.82 1.63 -23.56
N GLY A 290 -17.73 1.54 -24.89
CA GLY A 290 -17.57 2.69 -25.78
C GLY A 290 -16.26 3.44 -25.64
N LEU A 291 -16.30 4.76 -25.86
CA LEU A 291 -15.19 5.71 -25.72
C LEU A 291 -13.98 5.48 -26.66
N PRO A 292 -14.16 5.22 -27.96
CA PRO A 292 -13.04 4.91 -28.86
C PRO A 292 -12.01 6.05 -28.94
N GLY A 293 -12.46 7.31 -29.00
CA GLY A 293 -11.57 8.48 -29.01
C GLY A 293 -10.75 8.62 -27.73
N VAL A 294 -11.40 8.52 -26.56
CA VAL A 294 -10.72 8.57 -25.25
C VAL A 294 -9.70 7.45 -25.10
N LYS A 295 -10.05 6.22 -25.49
CA LYS A 295 -9.14 5.07 -25.44
C LYS A 295 -7.92 5.26 -26.34
N ALA A 296 -8.11 5.83 -27.54
CA ALA A 296 -7.01 6.12 -28.44
C ALA A 296 -6.08 7.21 -27.85
N GLU A 297 -6.65 8.27 -27.28
CA GLU A 297 -5.89 9.37 -26.71
C GLU A 297 -5.09 8.96 -25.46
N VAL A 298 -5.72 8.17 -24.57
CA VAL A 298 -5.02 7.63 -23.38
C VAL A 298 -3.89 6.68 -23.80
N ARG A 299 -4.08 5.85 -24.82
CA ARG A 299 -3.00 5.01 -25.36
C ARG A 299 -1.86 5.85 -25.93
N ALA A 300 -2.17 6.85 -26.75
CA ALA A 300 -1.14 7.72 -27.31
C ALA A 300 -0.31 8.42 -26.21
N LEU A 301 -0.96 8.80 -25.10
CA LEU A 301 -0.28 9.32 -23.92
C LEU A 301 0.61 8.28 -23.24
N VAL A 302 0.12 7.05 -23.05
CA VAL A 302 0.91 5.95 -22.47
C VAL A 302 2.13 5.64 -23.34
N ASP A 303 1.95 5.54 -24.66
CA ASP A 303 3.03 5.28 -25.62
C ASP A 303 4.11 6.38 -25.56
N GLU A 304 3.67 7.64 -25.51
CA GLU A 304 4.57 8.80 -25.38
C GLU A 304 5.38 8.75 -24.06
N LEU A 305 4.74 8.40 -22.95
CA LEU A 305 5.39 8.27 -21.65
C LEU A 305 6.40 7.12 -21.60
N GLN A 306 6.05 5.96 -22.16
CA GLN A 306 6.97 4.82 -22.26
C GLN A 306 8.22 5.16 -23.10
N VAL A 307 8.03 5.78 -24.26
CA VAL A 307 9.16 6.20 -25.11
C VAL A 307 10.05 7.21 -24.38
N ASN A 308 9.46 8.16 -23.66
CA ASN A 308 10.22 9.12 -22.86
C ASN A 308 10.99 8.45 -21.71
N ASP A 309 10.41 7.43 -21.07
CA ASP A 309 11.13 6.64 -20.07
C ASP A 309 12.34 5.90 -20.66
N TRP A 310 12.17 5.23 -21.82
CA TRP A 310 13.29 4.57 -22.52
C TRP A 310 14.38 5.56 -22.92
N ARG A 311 14.01 6.75 -23.40
CA ARG A 311 14.96 7.82 -23.71
C ARG A 311 15.75 8.25 -22.47
N ARG A 312 15.08 8.44 -21.33
CA ARG A 312 15.72 8.81 -20.06
C ARG A 312 16.69 7.74 -19.60
N LYS A 313 16.31 6.46 -19.65
CA LYS A 313 17.16 5.30 -19.32
C LYS A 313 18.38 5.19 -20.25
N ALA A 314 18.23 5.59 -21.51
CA ALA A 314 19.32 5.67 -22.48
C ALA A 314 20.20 6.93 -22.35
N GLY A 315 19.95 7.80 -21.35
CA GLY A 315 20.68 9.05 -21.16
C GLY A 315 20.39 10.12 -22.21
N LEU A 316 19.32 9.97 -23.00
CA LEU A 316 18.90 10.94 -24.01
C LEU A 316 18.05 12.06 -23.37
N PRO A 317 18.16 13.31 -23.87
CA PRO A 317 17.29 14.38 -23.41
C PRO A 317 15.83 14.08 -23.79
N VAL A 318 14.96 14.26 -22.81
CA VAL A 318 13.51 14.28 -22.95
C VAL A 318 12.99 15.68 -22.66
N GLY A 319 12.00 16.12 -23.43
CA GLY A 319 11.34 17.40 -23.20
C GLY A 319 10.54 17.38 -21.89
N ALA A 320 10.17 18.57 -21.43
CA ALA A 320 9.23 18.74 -20.34
C ALA A 320 7.82 18.33 -20.81
N ALA A 321 7.40 17.09 -20.53
CA ALA A 321 6.02 16.68 -20.76
C ALA A 321 5.13 17.19 -19.61
N SER A 322 3.99 17.78 -19.94
CA SER A 322 2.93 18.08 -18.98
C SER A 322 2.01 16.87 -18.88
N HIS A 323 1.69 16.45 -17.66
CA HIS A 323 0.77 15.35 -17.39
C HIS A 323 -0.66 15.82 -17.09
N HIS A 324 -0.92 17.13 -17.25
CA HIS A 324 -2.22 17.74 -16.97
C HIS A 324 -3.17 17.61 -18.18
N LEU A 325 -4.42 17.21 -17.92
CA LEU A 325 -5.41 16.92 -18.95
C LEU A 325 -6.73 17.66 -18.74
N ILE A 326 -7.46 17.86 -19.84
CA ILE A 326 -8.82 18.41 -19.82
C ILE A 326 -9.79 17.33 -20.27
N PHE A 327 -10.78 17.02 -19.45
CA PHE A 327 -11.85 16.07 -19.78
C PHE A 327 -13.14 16.82 -20.11
N ALA A 328 -13.46 16.89 -21.40
CA ALA A 328 -14.60 17.65 -21.91
C ALA A 328 -15.72 16.71 -22.37
N GLY A 329 -16.94 16.87 -21.85
CA GLY A 329 -18.09 16.12 -22.38
C GLY A 329 -19.32 16.13 -21.46
N ALA A 330 -20.42 15.53 -21.94
CA ALA A 330 -21.70 15.47 -21.25
C ALA A 330 -21.62 14.70 -19.90
N PRO A 331 -22.61 14.83 -19.00
CA PRO A 331 -22.58 14.11 -17.73
C PRO A 331 -22.77 12.61 -17.97
N GLY A 332 -22.15 11.77 -17.14
CA GLY A 332 -22.31 10.32 -17.22
C GLY A 332 -21.58 9.63 -18.38
N THR A 333 -20.62 10.29 -19.02
CA THR A 333 -19.78 9.73 -20.10
C THR A 333 -18.52 9.01 -19.60
N GLY A 334 -18.32 8.88 -18.29
CA GLY A 334 -17.20 8.11 -17.72
C GLY A 334 -15.94 8.90 -17.35
N LYS A 335 -15.94 10.24 -17.40
CA LYS A 335 -14.81 11.11 -17.05
C LYS A 335 -14.08 10.72 -15.75
N THR A 336 -14.80 10.64 -14.63
CA THR A 336 -14.22 10.29 -13.31
C THR A 336 -13.64 8.88 -13.29
N THR A 337 -14.26 7.93 -14.00
CA THR A 337 -13.81 6.54 -14.10
C THR A 337 -12.49 6.46 -14.87
N VAL A 338 -12.42 7.10 -16.04
CA VAL A 338 -11.19 7.17 -16.84
C VAL A 338 -10.08 7.91 -16.08
N ALA A 339 -10.41 8.98 -15.35
CA ALA A 339 -9.43 9.74 -14.58
C ALA A 339 -8.77 8.89 -13.47
N ARG A 340 -9.54 8.03 -12.79
CA ARG A 340 -8.99 7.05 -11.84
C ARG A 340 -8.05 6.06 -12.52
N THR A 341 -8.46 5.49 -13.65
CA THR A 341 -7.62 4.55 -14.40
C THR A 341 -6.34 5.22 -14.89
N TYR A 342 -6.41 6.46 -15.37
CA TYR A 342 -5.24 7.25 -15.76
C TYR A 342 -4.26 7.46 -14.60
N GLY A 343 -4.73 7.74 -13.39
CA GLY A 343 -3.87 7.83 -12.20
C GLY A 343 -3.15 6.52 -11.88
N LYS A 344 -3.82 5.38 -12.03
CA LYS A 344 -3.19 4.06 -11.90
C LYS A 344 -2.15 3.83 -13.01
N LEU A 345 -2.46 4.20 -14.26
CA LEU A 345 -1.54 4.07 -15.40
C LEU A 345 -0.25 4.88 -15.17
N LEU A 346 -0.36 6.13 -14.71
CA LEU A 346 0.80 6.96 -14.39
C LEU A 346 1.67 6.38 -13.27
N LYS A 347 1.05 5.70 -12.29
CA LYS A 347 1.78 4.98 -11.26
C LYS A 347 2.50 3.76 -11.81
N ALA A 348 1.84 2.94 -12.62
CA ALA A 348 2.42 1.76 -13.25
C ALA A 348 3.61 2.13 -14.16
N LEU A 349 3.53 3.29 -14.83
CA LEU A 349 4.60 3.84 -15.66
C LEU A 349 5.73 4.51 -14.85
N GLY A 350 5.62 4.57 -13.52
CA GLY A 350 6.61 5.21 -12.64
C GLY A 350 6.66 6.74 -12.76
N VAL A 351 5.66 7.37 -13.39
CA VAL A 351 5.55 8.83 -13.49
C VAL A 351 5.12 9.43 -12.15
N LEU A 352 4.22 8.76 -11.43
CA LEU A 352 3.75 9.19 -10.12
C LEU A 352 4.00 8.11 -9.06
N PRO A 353 4.46 8.46 -7.84
CA PRO A 353 4.85 7.47 -6.83
C PRO A 353 3.68 6.67 -6.21
N ARG A 354 2.45 7.21 -6.17
CA ARG A 354 1.33 6.58 -5.42
C ARG A 354 0.05 6.36 -6.22
N GLY A 355 -0.22 7.15 -7.27
CA GLY A 355 -1.39 6.99 -8.14
C GLY A 355 -2.74 7.27 -7.46
N GLN A 356 -2.72 7.91 -6.28
CA GLN A 356 -3.93 8.24 -5.52
C GLN A 356 -4.84 9.20 -6.30
N PHE A 357 -6.15 9.09 -6.13
CA PHE A 357 -7.13 9.91 -6.83
C PHE A 357 -7.88 10.82 -5.85
N HIS A 358 -7.72 12.13 -6.00
CA HIS A 358 -8.34 13.15 -5.15
C HIS A 358 -9.34 13.97 -5.98
N GLU A 359 -10.63 13.85 -5.66
CA GLU A 359 -11.73 14.49 -6.38
C GLU A 359 -12.25 15.70 -5.61
N VAL A 360 -12.32 16.85 -6.29
CA VAL A 360 -12.73 18.13 -5.70
C VAL A 360 -13.63 18.93 -6.64
N SER A 361 -14.34 19.89 -6.06
CA SER A 361 -15.20 20.84 -6.74
C SER A 361 -14.81 22.29 -6.40
N ARG A 362 -15.47 23.29 -7.01
CA ARG A 362 -15.31 24.70 -6.63
C ARG A 362 -15.45 24.96 -5.13
N ARG A 363 -16.34 24.23 -4.45
CA ARG A 363 -16.60 24.42 -3.01
C ARG A 363 -15.39 24.04 -2.16
N ASP A 364 -14.57 23.12 -2.64
CA ASP A 364 -13.42 22.59 -1.93
C ASP A 364 -12.19 23.49 -2.14
N LEU A 365 -12.12 24.22 -3.25
CA LEU A 365 -11.00 25.09 -3.59
C LEU A 365 -11.21 26.54 -3.12
N VAL A 366 -12.43 27.07 -3.21
CA VAL A 366 -12.72 28.48 -2.92
C VAL A 366 -13.04 28.68 -1.43
N GLY A 367 -12.39 29.67 -0.82
CA GLY A 367 -12.62 30.10 0.57
C GLY A 367 -13.88 30.97 0.72
N GLN A 368 -14.36 31.10 1.96
CA GLN A 368 -15.49 32.00 2.28
C GLN A 368 -15.05 33.44 2.62
N TYR A 369 -13.75 33.63 2.87
CA TYR A 369 -13.15 34.89 3.31
C TYR A 369 -11.91 35.22 2.47
N ILE A 370 -11.57 36.51 2.39
CA ILE A 370 -10.41 37.01 1.63
C ILE A 370 -9.11 36.36 2.15
N GLY A 371 -8.26 35.88 1.24
CA GLY A 371 -6.97 35.24 1.54
C GLY A 371 -7.05 33.74 1.92
N HIS A 372 -8.25 33.21 2.16
CA HIS A 372 -8.40 31.77 2.48
C HIS A 372 -8.40 30.87 1.24
N THR A 373 -8.63 31.42 0.05
CA THR A 373 -8.76 30.61 -1.18
C THR A 373 -7.41 30.04 -1.62
N ALA A 374 -6.35 30.83 -1.59
CA ALA A 374 -5.01 30.35 -1.91
C ALA A 374 -4.55 29.23 -0.96
N GLU A 375 -4.73 29.42 0.36
CA GLU A 375 -4.39 28.40 1.36
C GLU A 375 -5.18 27.10 1.18
N LYS A 376 -6.48 27.21 0.93
CA LYS A 376 -7.36 26.05 0.73
C LYS A 376 -7.02 25.29 -0.55
N THR A 377 -6.77 26.01 -1.64
CA THR A 377 -6.33 25.42 -2.92
C THR A 377 -4.99 24.71 -2.75
N ALA A 378 -4.02 25.34 -2.07
CA ALA A 378 -2.72 24.73 -1.80
C ALA A 378 -2.84 23.46 -0.94
N LEU A 379 -3.66 23.48 0.11
CA LEU A 379 -3.86 22.32 0.98
C LEU A 379 -4.45 21.13 0.22
N VAL A 380 -5.45 21.37 -0.64
CA VAL A 380 -6.02 20.34 -1.52
C VAL A 380 -4.98 19.80 -2.50
N PHE A 381 -4.15 20.68 -3.08
CA PHE A 381 -3.09 20.27 -3.99
C PHE A 381 -2.02 19.41 -3.31
N GLU A 382 -1.59 19.81 -2.11
CA GLU A 382 -0.65 19.03 -1.28
C GLU A 382 -1.20 17.64 -0.95
N GLN A 383 -2.50 17.53 -0.64
CA GLN A 383 -3.16 16.25 -0.42
C GLN A 383 -3.18 15.37 -1.67
N ALA A 384 -3.09 15.94 -2.87
CA ALA A 384 -3.05 15.22 -4.13
C ALA A 384 -1.63 14.82 -4.58
N LYS A 385 -0.57 15.26 -3.89
CA LYS A 385 0.83 14.93 -4.22
C LYS A 385 1.08 13.43 -4.31
N GLY A 386 1.78 13.05 -5.37
CA GLY A 386 2.06 11.66 -5.74
C GLY A 386 0.93 10.97 -6.51
N GLY A 387 -0.11 11.72 -6.92
CA GLY A 387 -1.30 11.19 -7.58
C GLY A 387 -1.99 12.19 -8.52
N VAL A 388 -3.30 12.02 -8.67
CA VAL A 388 -4.16 12.80 -9.56
C VAL A 388 -5.08 13.71 -8.74
N LEU A 389 -5.04 15.01 -9.03
CA LEU A 389 -6.02 15.99 -8.60
C LEU A 389 -7.09 16.15 -9.68
N PHE A 390 -8.31 15.71 -9.41
CA PHE A 390 -9.45 15.81 -10.33
C PHE A 390 -10.40 16.92 -9.88
N ILE A 391 -10.60 17.93 -10.71
CA ILE A 391 -11.47 19.08 -10.44
C ILE A 391 -12.71 18.97 -11.32
N ASP A 392 -13.84 18.60 -10.72
CA ASP A 392 -15.12 18.51 -11.43
C ASP A 392 -15.76 19.89 -11.61
N GLU A 393 -16.42 20.06 -12.75
CA GLU A 393 -17.03 21.33 -13.19
C GLU A 393 -16.09 22.54 -13.03
N ALA A 394 -14.83 22.40 -13.47
CA ALA A 394 -13.76 23.38 -13.23
C ALA A 394 -14.07 24.78 -13.80
N TYR A 395 -14.85 24.86 -14.90
CA TYR A 395 -15.35 26.12 -15.46
C TYR A 395 -16.11 26.98 -14.45
N THR A 396 -16.66 26.37 -13.38
CA THR A 396 -17.32 27.14 -12.33
C THR A 396 -16.35 28.07 -11.62
N LEU A 397 -15.04 27.80 -11.62
CA LEU A 397 -14.00 28.65 -11.03
C LEU A 397 -13.85 29.99 -11.78
N SER A 398 -13.93 29.99 -13.11
CA SER A 398 -13.79 31.19 -13.94
C SER A 398 -15.09 32.00 -14.08
N ARG A 399 -16.24 31.42 -13.71
CA ARG A 399 -17.51 32.15 -13.73
C ARG A 399 -17.55 33.26 -12.69
N SER A 400 -17.76 34.48 -13.14
CA SER A 400 -18.07 35.66 -12.32
C SER A 400 -19.47 35.53 -11.69
N ALA A 401 -19.62 34.71 -10.67
CA ALA A 401 -20.84 34.63 -9.88
C ALA A 401 -20.89 35.82 -8.89
N GLY A 402 -21.30 37.00 -9.36
CA GLY A 402 -21.48 38.20 -8.51
C GLY A 402 -20.20 38.66 -7.79
N SER A 403 -20.34 39.29 -6.63
CA SER A 403 -19.25 39.89 -5.80
C SER A 403 -18.19 38.90 -5.27
N GLY A 404 -18.15 37.67 -5.78
CA GLY A 404 -17.18 36.61 -5.44
C GLY A 404 -16.35 36.11 -6.64
N GLY A 405 -16.28 36.88 -7.74
CA GLY A 405 -15.44 36.58 -8.91
C GLY A 405 -13.94 36.50 -8.58
N ASP A 406 -13.45 37.36 -7.68
CA ASP A 406 -12.03 37.45 -7.34
C ASP A 406 -11.49 36.16 -6.68
N PHE A 407 -12.30 35.48 -5.87
CA PHE A 407 -11.87 34.26 -5.20
C PHE A 407 -11.72 33.06 -6.14
N GLY A 408 -12.55 32.97 -7.19
CA GLY A 408 -12.41 31.91 -8.19
C GLY A 408 -11.14 32.07 -9.00
N GLN A 409 -10.81 33.31 -9.36
CA GLN A 409 -9.57 33.64 -10.06
C GLN A 409 -8.34 33.38 -9.19
N GLU A 410 -8.39 33.74 -7.90
CA GLU A 410 -7.32 33.44 -6.94
C GLU A 410 -7.00 31.94 -6.85
N ALA A 411 -8.03 31.08 -6.89
CA ALA A 411 -7.85 29.63 -6.93
C ALA A 411 -7.16 29.17 -8.23
N ILE A 412 -7.56 29.73 -9.38
CA ILE A 412 -6.94 29.43 -10.69
C ILE A 412 -5.47 29.83 -10.69
N ASP A 413 -5.15 31.04 -10.24
CA ASP A 413 -3.78 31.57 -10.25
C ASP A 413 -2.87 30.74 -9.32
N THR A 414 -3.40 30.35 -8.15
CA THR A 414 -2.71 29.46 -7.21
C THR A 414 -2.46 28.08 -7.84
N LEU A 415 -3.47 27.51 -8.49
CA LEU A 415 -3.36 26.20 -9.16
C LEU A 415 -2.32 26.23 -10.29
N VAL A 416 -2.35 27.26 -11.14
CA VAL A 416 -1.39 27.42 -12.26
C VAL A 416 0.05 27.50 -11.75
N LYS A 417 0.28 28.20 -10.63
CA LYS A 417 1.59 28.25 -9.98
C LYS A 417 2.04 26.88 -9.48
N LEU A 418 1.18 26.18 -8.73
CA LEU A 418 1.49 24.86 -8.17
C LEU A 418 1.71 23.79 -9.25
N MET A 419 0.96 23.86 -10.35
CA MET A 419 1.15 23.00 -11.51
C MET A 419 2.54 23.19 -12.15
N GLU A 420 3.07 24.42 -12.17
CA GLU A 420 4.41 24.68 -12.68
C GLU A 420 5.49 24.17 -11.72
N ASP A 421 5.35 24.48 -10.42
CA ASP A 421 6.34 24.16 -9.40
C ASP A 421 6.43 22.64 -9.11
N HIS A 422 5.33 21.90 -9.30
CA HIS A 422 5.19 20.48 -8.93
C HIS A 422 4.76 19.57 -10.10
N ARG A 423 5.14 19.91 -11.33
CA ARG A 423 4.73 19.23 -12.57
C ARG A 423 5.00 17.71 -12.64
N ASP A 424 6.03 17.23 -11.96
CA ASP A 424 6.41 15.79 -11.94
C ASP A 424 5.88 15.07 -10.69
N GLU A 425 5.18 15.77 -9.79
CA GLU A 425 4.66 15.23 -8.53
C GLU A 425 3.13 15.05 -8.53
N VAL A 426 2.41 15.76 -9.41
CA VAL A 426 0.94 15.74 -9.49
C VAL A 426 0.47 15.81 -10.94
N ALA A 427 -0.46 14.93 -11.31
CA ALA A 427 -1.27 15.12 -12.51
C ALA A 427 -2.57 15.84 -12.16
N VAL A 428 -2.91 16.89 -12.90
CA VAL A 428 -4.13 17.68 -12.66
C VAL A 428 -5.08 17.45 -13.81
N ILE A 429 -6.31 17.03 -13.52
CA ILE A 429 -7.36 16.79 -14.51
C ILE A 429 -8.51 17.73 -14.21
N VAL A 430 -8.84 18.60 -15.15
CA VAL A 430 -10.03 19.47 -15.06
C VAL A 430 -11.13 18.89 -15.92
N ALA A 431 -12.34 18.79 -15.39
CA ALA A 431 -13.49 18.22 -16.09
C ALA A 431 -14.66 19.20 -16.22
N GLY A 432 -15.41 19.09 -17.31
CA GLY A 432 -16.60 19.91 -17.53
C GLY A 432 -17.27 19.69 -18.88
N TYR A 433 -18.27 20.51 -19.20
CA TYR A 433 -18.94 20.51 -20.49
C TYR A 433 -18.06 21.13 -21.57
N THR A 434 -18.08 20.59 -22.78
CA THR A 434 -17.16 20.97 -23.87
C THR A 434 -17.12 22.46 -24.14
N GLY A 435 -18.28 23.11 -24.32
CA GLY A 435 -18.33 24.56 -24.55
C GLY A 435 -17.80 25.38 -23.37
N GLU A 436 -18.11 24.98 -22.14
CA GLU A 436 -17.72 25.72 -20.93
C GLU A 436 -16.23 25.57 -20.61
N MET A 437 -15.62 24.45 -21.01
CA MET A 437 -14.17 24.24 -20.88
C MET A 437 -13.38 25.12 -21.85
N VAL A 438 -13.92 25.44 -23.03
CA VAL A 438 -13.30 26.41 -23.94
C VAL A 438 -13.24 27.80 -23.29
N ASP A 439 -14.35 28.24 -22.70
CA ASP A 439 -14.41 29.51 -21.98
C ASP A 439 -13.48 29.52 -20.75
N PHE A 440 -13.38 28.41 -20.03
CA PHE A 440 -12.48 28.24 -18.89
C PHE A 440 -11.01 28.42 -19.27
N LEU A 441 -10.57 27.83 -20.39
CA LEU A 441 -9.19 27.99 -20.87
C LEU A 441 -8.90 29.41 -21.36
N ALA A 442 -9.90 30.06 -21.97
CA ALA A 442 -9.79 31.44 -22.41
C ALA A 442 -9.68 32.44 -21.23
N ALA A 443 -10.15 32.05 -20.03
CA ALA A 443 -10.14 32.92 -18.86
C ALA A 443 -8.73 33.20 -18.30
N ASN A 444 -7.77 32.29 -18.49
CA ASN A 444 -6.39 32.50 -18.05
C ASN A 444 -5.39 31.89 -19.04
N PRO A 445 -4.53 32.70 -19.70
CA PRO A 445 -3.50 32.20 -20.62
C PRO A 445 -2.56 31.14 -20.02
N GLY A 446 -2.33 31.21 -18.70
CA GLY A 446 -1.56 30.22 -17.95
C GLY A 446 -2.18 28.82 -18.06
N LEU A 447 -3.50 28.70 -17.92
CA LEU A 447 -4.20 27.40 -18.03
C LEU A 447 -3.97 26.77 -19.41
N ALA A 448 -4.17 27.54 -20.49
CA ALA A 448 -3.98 27.05 -21.85
C ALA A 448 -2.54 26.55 -22.11
N SER A 449 -1.54 27.11 -21.45
CA SER A 449 -0.14 26.68 -21.60
C SER A 449 0.23 25.44 -20.78
N ARG A 450 -0.43 25.19 -19.63
CA ARG A 450 -0.13 24.03 -18.76
C ARG A 450 -0.96 22.80 -19.11
N PHE A 451 -2.18 22.98 -19.63
CA PHE A 451 -3.02 21.90 -20.12
C PHE A 451 -2.72 21.60 -21.58
N ALA A 452 -1.88 20.60 -21.83
CA ALA A 452 -1.36 20.31 -23.16
C ALA A 452 -2.36 19.59 -24.06
N LYS A 453 -3.32 18.83 -23.51
CA LYS A 453 -4.26 18.00 -24.27
C LYS A 453 -5.68 18.04 -23.71
N THR A 454 -6.65 18.00 -24.62
CA THR A 454 -8.08 17.87 -24.31
C THR A 454 -8.57 16.52 -24.80
N VAL A 455 -9.22 15.78 -23.90
CA VAL A 455 -9.83 14.49 -24.15
C VAL A 455 -11.34 14.69 -24.20
N GLU A 456 -11.93 14.48 -25.38
CA GLU A 456 -13.37 14.62 -25.60
C GLU A 456 -14.12 13.31 -25.31
N PHE A 457 -15.15 13.41 -24.48
CA PHE A 457 -16.02 12.32 -24.07
C PHE A 457 -17.38 12.46 -24.77
N GLU A 458 -17.56 11.69 -25.83
CA GLU A 458 -18.78 11.60 -26.60
C GLU A 458 -19.93 10.93 -25.81
N ASN A 459 -21.16 11.15 -26.25
CA ASN A 459 -22.33 10.45 -25.73
C ASN A 459 -22.27 8.96 -26.13
N TYR A 460 -22.76 8.10 -25.25
CA TYR A 460 -22.93 6.69 -25.57
C TYR A 460 -24.06 6.50 -26.56
N SER A 461 -23.84 5.62 -27.53
CA SER A 461 -24.89 5.10 -28.40
C SER A 461 -25.92 4.26 -27.63
N PRO A 462 -27.15 4.09 -28.15
CA PRO A 462 -28.17 3.24 -27.54
C PRO A 462 -27.70 1.80 -27.25
N THR A 463 -26.87 1.23 -28.13
CA THR A 463 -26.30 -0.11 -27.98
C THR A 463 -25.23 -0.17 -26.88
N GLU A 464 -24.41 0.87 -26.73
CA GLU A 464 -23.46 0.98 -25.62
C GLU A 464 -24.18 1.14 -24.27
N LEU A 465 -25.28 1.91 -24.23
CA LEU A 465 -26.10 2.06 -23.02
C LEU A 465 -26.77 0.74 -22.62
N LEU A 466 -27.23 -0.06 -23.60
CA LEU A 466 -27.68 -1.44 -23.35
C LEU A 466 -26.57 -2.29 -22.72
N GLY A 467 -25.33 -2.19 -23.22
CA GLY A 467 -24.18 -2.84 -22.61
C GLY A 467 -23.93 -2.40 -21.16
N ILE A 468 -24.08 -1.10 -20.88
CA ILE A 468 -23.93 -0.53 -19.52
C ILE A 468 -25.01 -1.11 -18.58
N ILE A 469 -26.26 -1.17 -19.04
CA ILE A 469 -27.36 -1.84 -18.30
C ILE A 469 -26.99 -3.31 -18.04
N GLY A 470 -26.50 -4.03 -19.05
CA GLY A 470 -26.08 -5.42 -18.90
C GLY A 470 -25.04 -5.61 -17.78
N ARG A 471 -24.06 -4.70 -17.67
CA ARG A 471 -23.09 -4.73 -16.56
C ARG A 471 -23.71 -4.46 -15.20
N MET A 472 -24.65 -3.52 -15.10
CA MET A 472 -25.37 -3.22 -13.85
C MET A 472 -26.24 -4.40 -13.40
N VAL A 473 -26.90 -5.07 -14.36
CA VAL A 473 -27.68 -6.28 -14.15
C VAL A 473 -26.78 -7.40 -13.61
N ALA A 474 -25.66 -7.68 -14.27
CA ALA A 474 -24.71 -8.71 -13.86
C ALA A 474 -24.10 -8.42 -12.47
N GLY A 475 -23.66 -7.18 -12.21
CA GLY A 475 -23.09 -6.79 -10.92
C GLY A 475 -24.08 -6.81 -9.75
N GLY A 476 -25.39 -6.80 -10.04
CA GLY A 476 -26.45 -6.94 -9.05
C GLY A 476 -26.98 -8.37 -8.88
N ASP A 477 -26.33 -9.37 -9.48
CA ASP A 477 -26.80 -10.77 -9.56
C ASP A 477 -28.19 -10.94 -10.22
N TYR A 478 -28.60 -10.00 -11.08
CA TYR A 478 -29.83 -10.10 -11.86
C TYR A 478 -29.59 -10.80 -13.22
N ARG A 479 -30.66 -11.28 -13.83
CA ARG A 479 -30.70 -11.78 -15.20
C ARG A 479 -31.80 -11.02 -15.95
N LEU A 480 -31.41 -10.32 -17.01
CA LEU A 480 -32.34 -9.63 -17.89
C LEU A 480 -32.92 -10.63 -18.90
N ASP A 481 -34.23 -10.59 -19.10
CA ASP A 481 -34.90 -11.30 -20.18
C ASP A 481 -34.38 -10.78 -21.54
N PRO A 482 -33.81 -11.63 -22.43
CA PRO A 482 -33.33 -11.20 -23.74
C PRO A 482 -34.38 -10.48 -24.59
N ALA A 483 -35.66 -10.72 -24.35
CA ALA A 483 -36.74 -10.01 -25.04
C ALA A 483 -36.86 -8.53 -24.63
N ALA A 484 -36.16 -8.09 -23.59
CA ALA A 484 -36.14 -6.70 -23.14
C ALA A 484 -35.15 -5.82 -23.93
N ASP A 485 -34.16 -6.40 -24.60
CA ASP A 485 -33.11 -5.65 -25.30
C ASP A 485 -33.68 -4.66 -26.33
N PRO A 486 -34.64 -5.02 -27.20
CA PRO A 486 -35.22 -4.07 -28.16
C PRO A 486 -35.99 -2.93 -27.49
N VAL A 487 -36.59 -3.17 -26.32
CA VAL A 487 -37.33 -2.16 -25.56
C VAL A 487 -36.37 -1.13 -24.96
N LEU A 488 -35.22 -1.60 -24.44
CA LEU A 488 -34.18 -0.73 -23.90
C LEU A 488 -33.53 0.12 -25.00
N VAL A 489 -33.21 -0.47 -26.16
CA VAL A 489 -32.64 0.28 -27.30
C VAL A 489 -33.60 1.37 -27.77
N ALA A 490 -34.87 1.04 -28.00
CA ALA A 490 -35.88 2.02 -28.42
C ALA A 490 -36.10 3.13 -27.37
N TYR A 491 -35.98 2.80 -26.08
CA TYR A 491 -36.01 3.81 -25.02
C TYR A 491 -34.82 4.77 -25.12
N PHE A 492 -33.59 4.26 -25.28
CA PHE A 492 -32.40 5.09 -25.39
C PHE A 492 -32.36 5.92 -26.66
N GLU A 493 -32.81 5.38 -27.81
CA GLU A 493 -32.97 6.14 -29.05
C GLU A 493 -33.89 7.35 -28.86
N ARG A 494 -34.99 7.19 -28.11
CA ARG A 494 -35.95 8.27 -27.86
C ARG A 494 -35.40 9.38 -26.96
N ILE A 495 -34.52 9.05 -26.00
CA ILE A 495 -33.98 10.04 -25.05
C ILE A 495 -32.62 10.60 -25.46
N ALA A 496 -31.96 10.02 -26.47
CA ALA A 496 -30.64 10.45 -26.94
C ALA A 496 -30.62 11.90 -27.44
N ASP A 497 -31.75 12.39 -27.98
CA ASP A 497 -31.91 13.77 -28.48
C ASP A 497 -32.35 14.76 -27.37
N ASP A 498 -32.58 14.31 -26.13
CA ASP A 498 -32.96 15.20 -25.03
C ASP A 498 -31.77 16.09 -24.63
N PRO A 499 -31.94 17.42 -24.53
CA PRO A 499 -30.89 18.33 -24.05
C PRO A 499 -30.33 17.96 -22.67
N ASN A 500 -31.11 17.26 -21.84
CA ASN A 500 -30.71 16.83 -20.49
C ASN A 500 -30.22 15.38 -20.44
N PHE A 501 -29.92 14.77 -21.59
CA PHE A 501 -29.45 13.39 -21.65
C PHE A 501 -28.16 13.20 -20.85
N GLY A 502 -28.22 12.32 -19.85
CA GLY A 502 -27.19 12.08 -18.84
C GLY A 502 -26.44 10.76 -18.99
N ASN A 503 -26.51 10.11 -20.15
CA ASN A 503 -25.73 8.91 -20.49
C ASN A 503 -25.88 7.79 -19.44
N ALA A 504 -24.78 7.31 -18.85
CA ALA A 504 -24.80 6.25 -17.84
C ALA A 504 -25.59 6.62 -16.57
N ARG A 505 -25.80 7.93 -16.29
CA ARG A 505 -26.68 8.36 -15.19
C ARG A 505 -28.14 8.01 -15.48
N ASP A 506 -28.60 8.18 -16.72
CA ASP A 506 -29.96 7.77 -17.12
C ASP A 506 -30.09 6.24 -17.20
N ALA A 507 -29.06 5.54 -17.68
CA ALA A 507 -29.03 4.08 -17.63
C ALA A 507 -29.17 3.56 -16.18
N ARG A 508 -28.42 4.17 -15.24
CA ARG A 508 -28.54 3.84 -13.80
C ARG A 508 -29.95 4.11 -13.26
N ARG A 509 -30.52 5.28 -13.58
CA ARG A 509 -31.89 5.65 -13.17
C ARG A 509 -32.93 4.65 -13.70
N LEU A 510 -32.79 4.24 -14.97
CA LEU A 510 -33.64 3.23 -15.57
C LEU A 510 -33.52 1.89 -14.85
N PHE A 511 -32.29 1.44 -14.57
CA PHE A 511 -32.03 0.20 -13.82
C PHE A 511 -32.64 0.20 -12.41
N GLU A 512 -32.52 1.30 -11.68
CA GLU A 512 -33.20 1.48 -10.40
C GLU A 512 -34.73 1.41 -10.54
N GLY A 513 -35.27 1.98 -11.63
CA GLY A 513 -36.67 1.86 -12.02
C GLY A 513 -37.10 0.41 -12.28
N MET A 514 -36.30 -0.37 -13.02
CA MET A 514 -36.56 -1.77 -13.31
C MET A 514 -36.58 -2.62 -12.04
N ARG A 515 -35.61 -2.44 -11.15
CA ARG A 515 -35.59 -3.10 -9.82
C ARG A 515 -36.84 -2.79 -9.00
N LYS A 516 -37.28 -1.53 -9.02
CA LYS A 516 -38.49 -1.11 -8.31
C LYS A 516 -39.74 -1.78 -8.89
N ALA A 517 -39.85 -1.87 -10.22
CA ALA A 517 -40.95 -2.55 -10.89
C ALA A 517 -40.97 -4.06 -10.58
N GLN A 518 -39.80 -4.70 -10.63
CA GLN A 518 -39.64 -6.11 -10.27
C GLN A 518 -40.03 -6.38 -8.81
N SER A 519 -39.62 -5.51 -7.88
CA SER A 519 -40.01 -5.62 -6.46
C SER A 519 -41.52 -5.57 -6.28
N GLN A 520 -42.21 -4.70 -7.03
CA GLN A 520 -43.68 -4.61 -7.01
C GLN A 520 -44.34 -5.88 -7.58
N ARG A 521 -43.83 -6.39 -8.71
CA ARG A 521 -44.28 -7.65 -9.32
C ARG A 521 -44.12 -8.83 -8.36
N LEU A 522 -42.94 -9.00 -7.77
CA LEU A 522 -42.63 -10.12 -6.87
C LEU A 522 -43.47 -10.07 -5.58
N ARG A 523 -43.71 -8.87 -5.03
CA ARG A 523 -44.59 -8.70 -3.88
C ARG A 523 -46.04 -9.13 -4.20
N GLY A 524 -46.47 -8.93 -5.45
CA GLY A 524 -47.79 -9.33 -5.94
C GLY A 524 -48.00 -10.85 -6.04
N LEU A 525 -46.96 -11.68 -5.94
CA LEU A 525 -47.07 -13.14 -6.02
C LEU A 525 -47.76 -13.77 -4.81
N GLY A 526 -47.88 -13.06 -3.69
CA GLY A 526 -48.53 -13.57 -2.46
C GLY A 526 -47.80 -14.73 -1.77
N ARG A 527 -46.60 -15.08 -2.24
CA ARG A 527 -45.72 -16.12 -1.69
C ARG A 527 -44.27 -15.65 -1.72
N MET A 528 -43.39 -16.38 -1.04
CA MET A 528 -41.95 -16.18 -1.17
C MET A 528 -41.52 -16.51 -2.63
N PRO A 529 -40.86 -15.58 -3.34
CA PRO A 529 -40.31 -15.86 -4.67
C PRO A 529 -39.12 -16.82 -4.59
N SER A 530 -38.91 -17.61 -5.64
CA SER A 530 -37.72 -18.45 -5.78
C SER A 530 -36.47 -17.61 -6.06
N THR A 531 -35.29 -18.19 -5.87
CA THR A 531 -34.01 -17.53 -6.20
C THR A 531 -33.95 -17.09 -7.67
N ASP A 532 -34.49 -17.88 -8.60
CA ASP A 532 -34.53 -17.49 -10.02
C ASP A 532 -35.51 -16.33 -10.26
N GLU A 533 -36.64 -16.27 -9.56
CA GLU A 533 -37.59 -15.14 -9.64
C GLU A 533 -37.00 -13.86 -9.06
N LEU A 534 -36.26 -13.95 -7.96
CA LEU A 534 -35.55 -12.83 -7.34
C LEU A 534 -34.47 -12.26 -8.25
N ARG A 535 -33.85 -13.09 -9.09
CA ARG A 535 -32.82 -12.68 -10.05
C ARG A 535 -33.41 -12.20 -11.39
N GLY A 536 -34.59 -12.66 -11.80
CA GLY A 536 -35.16 -12.34 -13.10
C GLY A 536 -35.76 -10.93 -13.21
N LEU A 537 -35.25 -10.13 -14.15
CA LEU A 537 -35.84 -8.88 -14.64
C LEU A 537 -36.54 -9.16 -15.97
N LEU A 538 -37.86 -9.02 -15.99
CA LEU A 538 -38.69 -9.36 -17.16
C LEU A 538 -39.06 -8.11 -17.97
N VAL A 539 -39.50 -8.32 -19.22
CA VAL A 539 -39.98 -7.24 -20.11
C VAL A 539 -40.99 -6.29 -19.45
N PRO A 540 -42.00 -6.75 -18.67
CA PRO A 540 -42.94 -5.85 -18.01
C PRO A 540 -42.27 -4.91 -16.99
N ASP A 541 -41.20 -5.35 -16.33
CA ASP A 541 -40.46 -4.52 -15.37
C ASP A 541 -39.72 -3.38 -16.10
N VAL A 542 -39.18 -3.68 -17.29
CA VAL A 542 -38.50 -2.75 -18.18
C VAL A 542 -39.48 -1.73 -18.74
N GLN A 543 -40.62 -2.17 -19.27
CA GLN A 543 -41.66 -1.29 -19.80
C GLN A 543 -42.21 -0.35 -18.72
N ALA A 544 -42.44 -0.85 -17.51
CA ALA A 544 -42.90 -0.04 -16.39
C ALA A 544 -41.87 1.02 -15.95
N ALA A 545 -40.57 0.73 -16.10
CA ALA A 545 -39.50 1.67 -15.83
C ALA A 545 -39.35 2.72 -16.95
N ALA A 546 -39.46 2.31 -18.21
CA ALA A 546 -39.32 3.14 -19.40
C ALA A 546 -40.52 4.07 -19.67
N ALA A 547 -41.67 3.78 -19.07
CA ALA A 547 -42.90 4.59 -19.18
C ALA A 547 -42.97 5.76 -18.18
N ARG A 548 -42.01 5.87 -17.26
CA ARG A 548 -41.86 6.99 -16.31
C ARG A 548 -40.80 7.96 -16.80
#